data_AF-A0A6A4WBK4-F1
#
_entry.id   AF-A0A6A4WBK4-F1
#
_cell.length_a   1.000
_cell.length_b   1.000
_cell.length_c   1.000
_cell.angle_alpha   90.00
_cell.angle_beta   90.00
_cell.angle_gamma   90.00
#
_symmetry.space_group_name_H-M   'P 1'
#
loop_
_entity.id
_entity.type
_entity.pdbx_description
1 polymer ?
#
loop_
_entity_poly.entity_id
_entity_poly.type
_entity_poly.pdbx_seq_one_letter_code
_entity_poly.pdbx_strand_id
1 'polypeptide(L)'
;MDYESAFVVLATCAAGAPVRRRSYSKLMTVAHDPNDLHGTDTLALSVLALRCVAETTSRSVDRHLSGPIAALVTRQEADGGFGNFHSTLLAVQALRLEREQGWNESAAVAYLLSHQQEDGSFGNLFDTTQVLPVLLGRTLLNVTTTDCHRGGGGAEVTEDPPTVPPPTTTAAPPTLINFTLWLWVGPDVNKTFSQALTIPQNTSLFDAMKLAAERDSNFEFSATVWPNGHYIHTIGGVHEQKVGYMFWLLYRLKASPNVETKPVNTQLSATGVDDVFPEEGEHILFWYKKI
;
A
#
# COMPACT_ATOMS: atom_id res chain seq x y z
N MET A 1 -18.27 -4.83 3.84
CA MET A 1 -17.75 -3.44 4.00
C MET A 1 -16.48 -3.37 3.19
N ASP A 2 -16.13 -2.26 2.56
CA ASP A 2 -14.83 -2.11 1.90
C ASP A 2 -13.90 -1.20 2.70
N TYR A 3 -12.61 -1.23 2.35
CA TYR A 3 -11.54 -0.43 2.95
C TYR A 3 -11.90 1.06 3.04
N GLU A 4 -12.31 1.67 1.92
CA GLU A 4 -12.61 3.11 1.85
C GLU A 4 -13.75 3.48 2.79
N SER A 5 -14.82 2.69 2.80
CA SER A 5 -15.97 2.98 3.62
C SER A 5 -15.64 2.81 5.12
N ALA A 6 -14.76 1.88 5.50
CA ALA A 6 -14.28 1.75 6.89
C ALA A 6 -13.45 2.98 7.30
N PHE A 7 -12.55 3.42 6.41
CA PHE A 7 -11.73 4.62 6.61
C PHE A 7 -12.59 5.89 6.76
N VAL A 8 -13.61 6.06 5.92
CA VAL A 8 -14.55 7.19 6.02
C VAL A 8 -15.27 7.21 7.37
N VAL A 9 -15.66 6.04 7.91
CA VAL A 9 -16.28 6.01 9.25
C VAL A 9 -15.28 6.38 10.33
N LEU A 10 -14.06 5.85 10.28
CA LEU A 10 -13.00 6.22 11.23
C LEU A 10 -12.75 7.73 11.20
N ALA A 11 -12.56 8.32 10.02
CA ALA A 11 -12.34 9.75 9.86
C ALA A 11 -13.53 10.59 10.36
N THR A 12 -14.76 10.18 10.03
CA THR A 12 -15.98 10.86 10.50
C THR A 12 -16.06 10.84 12.03
N CYS A 13 -15.79 9.69 12.63
CA CYS A 13 -15.82 9.53 14.07
C CYS A 13 -14.69 10.32 14.76
N ALA A 14 -13.47 10.25 14.25
CA ALA A 14 -12.33 11.00 14.77
C ALA A 14 -12.55 12.52 14.68
N ALA A 15 -13.29 12.99 13.68
CA ALA A 15 -13.70 14.39 13.60
C ALA A 15 -14.78 14.80 14.64
N GLY A 16 -15.23 13.88 15.49
CA GLY A 16 -16.34 14.11 16.44
C GLY A 16 -17.71 14.21 15.77
N ALA A 17 -17.81 13.86 14.48
CA ALA A 17 -19.05 13.95 13.73
C ALA A 17 -19.91 12.67 13.90
N PRO A 18 -21.25 12.79 13.85
CA PRO A 18 -22.12 11.63 14.05
C PRO A 18 -22.01 10.64 12.89
N VAL A 19 -21.64 9.39 13.22
CA VAL A 19 -21.61 8.29 12.25
C VAL A 19 -23.03 7.84 11.91
N ARG A 20 -23.36 7.79 10.62
CA ARG A 20 -24.67 7.34 10.13
C ARG A 20 -24.92 5.87 10.52
N ARG A 21 -26.15 5.57 10.98
CA ARG A 21 -26.56 4.21 11.38
C ARG A 21 -26.26 3.15 10.31
N ARG A 22 -26.49 3.45 9.03
CA ARG A 22 -26.21 2.52 7.92
C ARG A 22 -24.73 2.16 7.83
N SER A 23 -23.83 3.12 8.03
CA SER A 23 -22.38 2.88 8.00
C SER A 23 -21.93 2.07 9.21
N TYR A 24 -22.48 2.37 10.39
CA TYR A 24 -22.27 1.56 11.59
C TYR A 24 -22.74 0.11 11.40
N SER A 25 -23.95 -0.11 10.86
CA SER A 25 -24.44 -1.46 10.59
C SER A 25 -23.54 -2.24 9.62
N LYS A 26 -22.97 -1.58 8.61
CA LYS A 26 -22.01 -2.22 7.70
C LYS A 26 -20.69 -2.58 8.40
N LEU A 27 -20.19 -1.75 9.32
CA LEU A 27 -19.02 -2.10 10.14
C LEU A 27 -19.32 -3.32 11.01
N MET A 28 -20.51 -3.36 11.61
CA MET A 28 -20.95 -4.50 12.39
C MET A 28 -21.03 -5.78 11.58
N THR A 29 -21.36 -5.74 10.28
CA THR A 29 -21.34 -6.96 9.45
C THR A 29 -19.93 -7.57 9.31
N VAL A 30 -18.88 -6.73 9.17
CA VAL A 30 -17.49 -7.22 9.19
C VAL A 30 -17.15 -7.83 10.54
N ALA A 31 -17.67 -7.21 11.60
CA ALA A 31 -17.40 -7.66 12.95
C ALA A 31 -17.98 -9.05 13.27
N HIS A 32 -19.14 -9.37 12.69
CA HIS A 32 -19.81 -10.65 12.88
C HIS A 32 -19.26 -11.75 11.96
N ASP A 33 -18.70 -11.40 10.81
CA ASP A 33 -18.08 -12.35 9.89
C ASP A 33 -16.66 -11.92 9.49
N PRO A 34 -15.70 -12.04 10.43
CA PRO A 34 -14.32 -11.59 10.20
C PRO A 34 -13.54 -12.52 9.27
N ASN A 35 -14.04 -13.73 9.00
CA ASN A 35 -13.43 -14.75 8.14
C ASN A 35 -13.96 -14.74 6.70
N ASP A 36 -14.99 -13.94 6.42
CA ASP A 36 -15.40 -13.59 5.05
C ASP A 36 -14.23 -12.93 4.28
N LEU A 37 -14.35 -12.75 2.96
CA LEU A 37 -13.37 -12.26 1.98
C LEU A 37 -12.73 -10.87 2.27
N HIS A 38 -12.86 -10.35 3.49
CA HIS A 38 -12.27 -9.10 3.95
C HIS A 38 -10.75 -9.26 4.20
N GLY A 39 -9.95 -8.56 3.39
CA GLY A 39 -8.50 -8.45 3.58
C GLY A 39 -8.12 -7.85 4.94
N THR A 40 -6.90 -8.11 5.40
CA THR A 40 -6.36 -7.66 6.69
C THR A 40 -6.54 -6.16 6.91
N ASP A 41 -6.33 -5.35 5.88
CA ASP A 41 -6.48 -3.89 5.90
C ASP A 41 -7.89 -3.45 6.28
N THR A 42 -8.90 -4.08 5.67
CA THR A 42 -10.31 -3.77 5.90
C THR A 42 -10.71 -4.18 7.31
N LEU A 43 -10.22 -5.33 7.79
CA LEU A 43 -10.50 -5.82 9.13
C LEU A 43 -9.86 -4.91 10.20
N ALA A 44 -8.58 -4.55 10.03
CA ALA A 44 -7.87 -3.65 10.93
C ALA A 44 -8.51 -2.26 11.01
N LEU A 45 -8.84 -1.64 9.86
CA LEU A 45 -9.56 -0.36 9.85
C LEU A 45 -10.96 -0.47 10.47
N SER A 46 -11.65 -1.60 10.29
CA SER A 46 -12.96 -1.81 10.90
C SER A 46 -12.87 -1.86 12.43
N VAL A 47 -11.83 -2.49 12.99
CA VAL A 47 -11.55 -2.48 14.43
C VAL A 47 -11.29 -1.06 14.93
N LEU A 48 -10.38 -0.32 14.27
CA LEU A 48 -10.08 1.08 14.60
C LEU A 48 -11.35 1.96 14.57
N ALA A 49 -12.16 1.83 13.52
CA ALA A 49 -13.40 2.59 13.35
C ALA A 49 -14.45 2.25 14.43
N LEU A 50 -14.63 0.97 14.74
CA LEU A 50 -15.57 0.52 15.77
C LEU A 50 -15.18 1.01 17.16
N ARG A 51 -13.89 0.94 17.51
CA ARG A 51 -13.38 1.47 18.79
C ARG A 51 -13.62 2.97 18.91
N CYS A 52 -13.34 3.74 17.84
CA CYS A 52 -13.67 5.17 17.81
C CYS A 52 -15.15 5.43 18.12
N VAL A 53 -16.05 4.71 17.44
CA VAL A 53 -17.50 4.90 17.60
C VAL A 53 -17.94 4.53 19.02
N ALA A 54 -17.33 3.50 19.62
CA ALA A 54 -17.60 3.14 21.00
C ALA A 54 -17.21 4.23 22.00
N GLU A 55 -16.02 4.81 21.85
CA GLU A 55 -15.54 5.89 22.72
C GLU A 55 -16.44 7.13 22.64
N THR A 56 -16.86 7.50 21.43
CA THR A 56 -17.69 8.70 21.20
C THR A 56 -19.16 8.52 21.58
N THR A 57 -19.71 7.30 21.50
CA THR A 57 -21.14 7.03 21.79
C THR A 57 -21.40 6.36 23.13
N SER A 58 -20.35 6.04 23.89
CA SER A 58 -20.42 5.25 25.14
C SER A 58 -21.18 3.92 24.99
N ARG A 59 -21.17 3.33 23.79
CA ARG A 59 -21.77 2.01 23.51
C ARG A 59 -20.69 0.96 23.62
N SER A 60 -20.91 -0.10 24.40
CA SER A 60 -19.98 -1.23 24.42
C SER A 60 -20.03 -1.95 23.07
N VAL A 61 -18.88 -2.00 22.40
CA VAL A 61 -18.65 -2.79 21.19
C VAL A 61 -17.74 -3.99 21.47
N ASP A 62 -17.35 -4.22 22.72
CA ASP A 62 -16.29 -5.17 23.08
C ASP A 62 -16.65 -6.61 22.65
N ARG A 63 -17.94 -6.98 22.78
CA ARG A 63 -18.45 -8.28 22.30
C ARG A 63 -18.38 -8.45 20.78
N HIS A 64 -18.35 -7.35 20.05
CA HIS A 64 -18.29 -7.35 18.58
C HIS A 64 -16.86 -7.27 18.08
N LEU A 65 -15.93 -6.75 18.89
CA LEU A 65 -14.52 -6.64 18.52
C LEU A 65 -13.72 -7.93 18.75
N SER A 66 -14.15 -8.81 19.66
CA SER A 66 -13.40 -10.04 19.98
C SER A 66 -13.16 -10.96 18.77
N GLY A 67 -14.16 -11.10 17.88
CA GLY A 67 -14.03 -11.91 16.68
C GLY A 67 -13.01 -11.35 15.66
N PRO A 68 -13.17 -10.08 15.23
CA PRO A 68 -12.23 -9.40 14.35
C PRO A 68 -10.79 -9.34 14.87
N ILE A 69 -10.62 -9.07 16.17
CA ILE A 69 -9.31 -9.00 16.79
C ILE A 69 -8.64 -10.39 16.76
N ALA A 70 -9.36 -11.44 17.16
CA ALA A 70 -8.84 -12.80 17.09
C ALA A 70 -8.48 -13.20 15.65
N ALA A 71 -9.32 -12.85 14.67
CA ALA A 71 -9.03 -13.10 13.27
C ALA A 71 -7.78 -12.33 12.78
N LEU A 72 -7.56 -11.08 13.20
CA LEU A 72 -6.33 -10.35 12.92
C LEU A 72 -5.11 -11.06 13.50
N VAL A 73 -5.14 -11.45 14.78
CA VAL A 73 -4.03 -12.16 15.45
C VAL A 73 -3.63 -13.41 14.67
N THR A 74 -4.60 -14.19 14.17
CA THR A 74 -4.32 -15.41 13.38
C THR A 74 -3.71 -15.17 12.01
N ARG A 75 -3.69 -13.91 11.53
CA ARG A 75 -3.13 -13.53 10.21
C ARG A 75 -1.67 -13.07 10.29
N GLN A 76 -1.05 -13.10 11.47
CA GLN A 76 0.37 -12.82 11.56
C GLN A 76 1.17 -13.96 10.90
N GLU A 77 2.03 -13.59 9.96
CA GLU A 77 2.87 -14.51 9.20
C GLU A 77 4.19 -14.80 9.93
N ALA A 78 4.92 -15.80 9.44
CA ALA A 78 6.17 -16.25 10.06
C ALA A 78 7.30 -15.20 10.02
N ASP A 79 7.24 -14.27 9.07
CA ASP A 79 8.14 -13.11 8.96
C ASP A 79 7.78 -11.98 9.94
N GLY A 80 6.68 -12.13 10.69
CA GLY A 80 6.16 -11.15 11.64
C GLY A 80 5.14 -10.18 11.05
N GLY A 81 5.01 -10.11 9.72
CA GLY A 81 4.07 -9.22 9.03
C GLY A 81 2.64 -9.76 9.03
N PHE A 82 1.73 -8.98 8.45
CA PHE A 82 0.31 -9.33 8.26
C PHE A 82 -0.08 -9.28 6.77
N GLY A 83 0.80 -9.77 5.89
CA GLY A 83 0.67 -9.75 4.44
C GLY A 83 1.68 -8.83 3.74
N ASN A 84 1.47 -7.51 3.83
CA ASN A 84 2.38 -6.51 3.24
C ASN A 84 2.65 -5.37 4.24
N PHE A 85 3.46 -4.40 3.83
CA PHE A 85 3.82 -3.24 4.64
C PHE A 85 2.59 -2.48 5.19
N HIS A 86 1.64 -2.11 4.33
CA HIS A 86 0.46 -1.34 4.73
C HIS A 86 -0.52 -2.13 5.60
N SER A 87 -0.74 -3.41 5.29
CA SER A 87 -1.63 -4.26 6.09
C SER A 87 -1.03 -4.51 7.47
N THR A 88 0.30 -4.65 7.56
CA THR A 88 1.05 -4.74 8.81
C THR A 88 0.93 -3.45 9.62
N LEU A 89 1.09 -2.27 8.99
CA LEU A 89 0.90 -0.98 9.66
C LEU A 89 -0.48 -0.86 10.33
N LEU A 90 -1.54 -1.19 9.60
CA LEU A 90 -2.91 -1.10 10.11
C LEU A 90 -3.18 -2.15 11.19
N ALA A 91 -2.71 -3.38 11.00
CA ALA A 91 -2.87 -4.45 11.99
C ALA A 91 -2.17 -4.11 13.32
N VAL A 92 -0.94 -3.61 13.27
CA VAL A 92 -0.19 -3.17 14.46
C VAL A 92 -0.94 -2.07 15.20
N GLN A 93 -1.48 -1.07 14.47
CA GLN A 93 -2.27 -0.02 15.09
C GLN A 93 -3.53 -0.56 15.79
N ALA A 94 -4.28 -1.44 15.10
CA ALA A 94 -5.50 -2.02 15.64
C ALA A 94 -5.22 -2.88 16.89
N LEU A 95 -4.24 -3.76 16.84
CA LEU A 95 -3.92 -4.67 17.95
C LEU A 95 -3.33 -3.94 19.16
N ARG A 96 -2.53 -2.90 18.95
CA ARG A 96 -2.03 -2.03 20.05
C ARG A 96 -3.14 -1.26 20.74
N LEU A 97 -4.05 -0.68 19.96
CA LEU A 97 -5.20 0.06 20.49
C LEU A 97 -6.04 -0.84 21.41
N GLU A 98 -6.29 -2.06 20.97
CA GLU A 98 -7.07 -3.05 21.71
C GLU A 98 -6.29 -3.72 22.85
N ARG A 99 -4.98 -3.43 22.94
CA ARG A 99 -4.04 -4.03 23.92
C ARG A 99 -4.04 -5.56 23.85
N GLU A 100 -4.27 -6.08 22.65
CA GLU A 100 -4.45 -7.51 22.41
C GLU A 100 -3.15 -8.28 22.64
N GLN A 101 -3.29 -9.50 23.16
CA GLN A 101 -2.19 -10.41 23.41
C GLN A 101 -2.20 -11.55 22.37
N GLY A 102 -1.17 -12.39 22.36
CA GLY A 102 -1.14 -13.57 21.48
C GLY A 102 -0.70 -13.31 20.05
N TRP A 103 -0.16 -12.12 19.76
CA TRP A 103 0.60 -11.82 18.55
C TRP A 103 1.99 -11.29 18.94
N ASN A 104 2.95 -11.39 18.03
CA ASN A 104 4.33 -10.99 18.25
C ASN A 104 4.56 -9.55 17.76
N GLU A 105 4.34 -8.58 18.64
CA GLU A 105 4.51 -7.16 18.33
C GLU A 105 5.94 -6.83 17.89
N SER A 106 6.95 -7.36 18.58
CA SER A 106 8.36 -7.11 18.26
C SER A 106 8.71 -7.58 16.85
N ALA A 107 8.19 -8.74 16.43
CA ALA A 107 8.40 -9.24 15.07
C ALA A 107 7.71 -8.37 14.02
N ALA A 108 6.49 -7.88 14.28
CA ALA A 108 5.80 -6.99 13.35
C ALA A 108 6.50 -5.63 13.21
N VAL A 109 7.00 -5.06 14.32
CA VAL A 109 7.80 -3.83 14.28
C VAL A 109 9.13 -4.05 13.56
N ALA A 110 9.79 -5.19 13.78
CA ALA A 110 11.00 -5.55 13.06
C ALA A 110 10.75 -5.71 11.55
N TYR A 111 9.62 -6.31 11.17
CA TYR A 111 9.18 -6.39 9.77
C TYR A 111 8.97 -4.99 9.18
N LEU A 112 8.33 -4.06 9.89
CA LEU A 112 8.17 -2.69 9.38
C LEU A 112 9.53 -2.01 9.22
N LEU A 113 10.42 -2.09 10.21
CA LEU A 113 11.76 -1.50 10.17
C LEU A 113 12.67 -2.09 9.10
N SER A 114 12.47 -3.37 8.72
CA SER A 114 13.27 -3.97 7.64
C SER A 114 12.99 -3.37 6.26
N HIS A 115 11.90 -2.61 6.11
CA HIS A 115 11.58 -1.87 4.89
C HIS A 115 12.18 -0.45 4.87
N GLN A 116 12.90 -0.04 5.93
CA GLN A 116 13.61 1.23 5.93
C GLN A 116 14.82 1.17 4.99
N GLN A 117 14.93 2.15 4.11
CA GLN A 117 16.05 2.30 3.17
C GLN A 117 17.24 3.01 3.83
N GLU A 118 18.40 3.01 3.16
CA GLU A 118 19.63 3.63 3.69
C GLU A 118 19.50 5.13 3.95
N ASP A 119 18.62 5.81 3.22
CA ASP A 119 18.29 7.23 3.40
C ASP A 119 17.31 7.49 4.56
N GLY A 120 16.86 6.42 5.24
CA GLY A 120 15.91 6.47 6.34
C GLY A 120 14.43 6.51 5.91
N SER A 121 14.14 6.60 4.61
CA SER A 121 12.78 6.54 4.08
C SER A 121 12.23 5.11 4.09
N PHE A 122 10.93 4.96 3.87
CA PHE A 122 10.27 3.66 3.69
C PHE A 122 9.79 3.49 2.25
N GLY A 123 10.53 4.01 1.27
CA GLY A 123 10.20 3.95 -0.15
C GLY A 123 9.63 5.27 -0.67
N ASN A 124 8.45 5.65 -0.21
CA ASN A 124 7.80 6.89 -0.63
C ASN A 124 7.35 7.75 0.57
N LEU A 125 6.92 8.97 0.28
CA LEU A 125 6.45 9.92 1.31
C LEU A 125 5.26 9.36 2.09
N PHE A 126 4.35 8.64 1.43
CA PHE A 126 3.16 8.09 2.06
C PHE A 126 3.53 7.00 3.08
N ASP A 127 4.35 6.04 2.68
CA ASP A 127 4.82 4.95 3.53
C ASP A 127 5.63 5.47 4.71
N THR A 128 6.52 6.42 4.43
CA THR A 128 7.32 7.09 5.46
C THR A 128 6.42 7.84 6.45
N THR A 129 5.40 8.56 5.99
CA THR A 129 4.50 9.30 6.90
C THR A 129 3.53 8.40 7.65
N GLN A 130 3.12 7.26 7.07
CA GLN A 130 2.19 6.33 7.72
C GLN A 130 2.85 5.46 8.78
N VAL A 131 4.12 5.07 8.60
CA VAL A 131 4.83 4.23 9.57
C VAL A 131 5.25 4.99 10.81
N LEU A 132 5.53 6.29 10.70
CA LEU A 132 6.02 7.10 11.81
C LEU A 132 5.11 7.08 13.06
N PRO A 133 3.78 7.32 12.96
CA PRO A 133 2.89 7.19 14.11
C PRO A 133 2.95 5.80 14.73
N VAL A 134 3.01 4.75 13.91
CA VAL A 134 3.08 3.37 14.38
C VAL A 134 4.37 3.13 15.15
N LEU A 135 5.53 3.54 14.64
CA LEU A 135 6.80 3.39 15.34
C LEU A 135 6.84 4.17 16.67
N LEU A 136 6.11 5.28 16.77
CA LEU A 136 5.94 6.07 18.00
C LEU A 136 4.88 5.50 18.96
N GLY A 137 4.32 4.32 18.68
CA GLY A 137 3.28 3.70 19.49
C GLY A 137 1.92 4.42 19.41
N ARG A 138 1.71 5.22 18.36
CA ARG A 138 0.46 5.95 18.09
C ARG A 138 -0.35 5.24 17.01
N THR A 139 -1.62 5.61 16.97
CA THR A 139 -2.63 5.10 16.02
C THR A 139 -3.38 6.26 15.38
N LEU A 140 -4.17 5.97 14.34
CA LEU A 140 -5.05 6.94 13.70
C LEU A 140 -6.06 7.62 14.66
N LEU A 141 -6.36 7.03 15.82
CA LEU A 141 -7.24 7.66 16.82
C LEU A 141 -6.57 8.78 17.61
N ASN A 142 -5.23 8.78 17.70
CA ASN A 142 -4.50 9.79 18.45
C ASN A 142 -4.50 11.18 17.77
N VAL A 143 -5.02 11.29 16.55
CA VAL A 143 -5.20 12.57 15.85
C VAL A 143 -6.02 13.54 16.69
N THR A 144 -7.04 13.05 17.42
CA THR A 144 -7.93 13.87 18.26
C THR A 144 -7.27 14.39 19.53
N THR A 145 -6.27 13.67 20.04
CA THR A 145 -5.56 13.97 21.28
C THR A 145 -4.17 14.56 21.02
N THR A 146 -3.87 14.93 19.77
CA THR A 146 -2.58 15.52 19.42
C THR A 146 -2.55 16.97 19.83
N ASP A 147 -1.66 17.31 20.77
CA ASP A 147 -1.52 18.67 21.24
C ASP A 147 -0.97 19.56 20.12
N CYS A 148 -1.81 20.48 19.65
CA CYS A 148 -1.45 21.48 18.66
C CYS A 148 -0.89 22.76 19.32
N HIS A 149 -0.73 22.80 20.66
CA HIS A 149 -0.06 23.91 21.30
C HIS A 149 1.39 24.00 20.84
N ARG A 150 1.66 25.08 20.12
CA ARG A 150 2.98 25.61 19.80
C ARG A 150 3.66 26.11 21.07
N GLY A 151 3.92 25.20 22.01
CA GLY A 151 4.73 25.48 23.19
C GLY A 151 6.20 25.48 22.79
N GLY A 152 6.67 26.53 22.11
CA GLY A 152 8.06 27.05 22.15
C GLY A 152 9.24 26.10 21.90
N GLY A 153 9.03 24.82 21.64
CA GLY A 153 10.03 23.86 21.22
C GLY A 153 10.08 23.87 19.71
N GLY A 154 10.46 25.02 19.14
CA GLY A 154 11.37 24.88 18.02
C GLY A 154 12.49 24.04 18.58
N ALA A 155 12.58 22.77 18.18
CA ALA A 155 13.90 22.28 17.91
C ALA A 155 14.45 23.36 16.97
N GLU A 156 15.30 24.24 17.51
CA GLU A 156 16.25 24.91 16.65
C GLU A 156 16.86 23.74 15.90
N VAL A 157 16.46 23.60 14.64
CA VAL A 157 17.20 22.80 13.70
C VAL A 157 18.50 23.58 13.58
N THR A 158 19.40 23.41 14.55
CA THR A 158 20.83 23.53 14.38
C THR A 158 21.30 22.27 13.66
N GLU A 159 20.60 21.88 12.62
CA GLU A 159 21.29 21.31 11.49
C GLU A 159 21.45 22.49 10.57
N ASP A 160 22.70 22.94 10.42
CA ASP A 160 23.08 23.57 9.16
C ASP A 160 22.40 22.75 8.05
N PRO A 161 21.71 23.38 7.09
CA PRO A 161 21.23 22.63 5.93
C PRO A 161 22.41 21.77 5.50
N PRO A 162 22.26 20.43 5.36
CA PRO A 162 23.36 19.60 4.94
C PRO A 162 23.91 20.32 3.73
N THR A 163 25.14 20.81 3.85
CA THR A 163 25.79 21.48 2.74
C THR A 163 26.02 20.32 1.81
N VAL A 164 25.01 20.03 0.98
CA VAL A 164 25.14 19.16 -0.17
C VAL A 164 26.29 19.83 -0.90
N PRO A 165 27.51 19.25 -0.87
CA PRO A 165 28.57 19.80 -1.67
C PRO A 165 27.96 19.91 -3.07
N PRO A 166 28.10 21.05 -3.77
CA PRO A 166 27.68 21.12 -5.15
C PRO A 166 28.24 19.86 -5.81
N PRO A 167 27.46 19.07 -6.56
CA PRO A 167 27.96 17.85 -7.14
C PRO A 167 29.14 18.22 -8.04
N THR A 168 30.36 18.12 -7.51
CA THR A 168 31.59 17.94 -8.27
C THR A 168 31.58 16.50 -8.72
N THR A 169 30.55 16.16 -9.50
CA THR A 169 30.49 14.91 -10.22
C THR A 169 30.61 15.33 -11.66
N THR A 170 31.81 15.21 -12.19
CA THR A 170 31.98 14.91 -13.61
C THR A 170 31.09 13.69 -13.87
N ALA A 171 29.85 13.94 -14.32
CA ALA A 171 28.84 12.91 -14.45
C ALA A 171 29.38 11.86 -15.42
N ALA A 172 29.74 10.69 -14.88
CA ALA A 172 29.94 9.52 -15.70
C ALA A 172 28.66 9.35 -16.55
N PRO A 173 28.79 8.94 -17.82
CA PRO A 173 27.61 8.72 -18.66
C PRO A 173 26.64 7.78 -17.94
N PRO A 174 25.33 8.09 -17.93
CA PRO A 174 24.35 7.28 -17.22
C PRO A 174 24.42 5.84 -17.71
N THR A 175 24.58 4.90 -16.79
CA THR A 175 24.50 3.47 -17.09
C THR A 175 23.12 3.17 -17.64
N LEU A 176 23.07 2.63 -18.85
CA LEU A 176 21.82 2.19 -19.47
C LEU A 176 21.56 0.73 -19.09
N ILE A 177 20.31 0.42 -18.84
CA ILE A 177 19.82 -0.94 -18.61
C ILE A 177 18.77 -1.32 -19.65
N ASN A 178 18.63 -2.61 -19.90
CA ASN A 178 17.61 -3.19 -20.75
C ASN A 178 16.64 -4.03 -19.93
N PHE A 179 15.35 -3.83 -20.13
CA PHE A 179 14.30 -4.68 -19.55
C PHE A 179 13.18 -4.87 -20.56
N THR A 180 12.28 -5.82 -20.33
CA THR A 180 11.13 -6.06 -21.21
C THR A 180 9.81 -5.81 -20.48
N LEU A 181 8.97 -4.94 -21.05
CA LEU A 181 7.61 -4.70 -20.59
C LEU A 181 6.64 -5.61 -21.35
N TRP A 182 5.82 -6.36 -20.62
CA TRP A 182 4.81 -7.29 -21.15
C TRP A 182 3.41 -6.84 -20.76
N LEU A 183 2.45 -7.00 -21.67
CA LEU A 183 1.02 -6.81 -21.41
C LEU A 183 0.27 -8.11 -21.72
N TRP A 184 -0.44 -8.65 -20.73
CA TRP A 184 -1.35 -9.77 -20.89
C TRP A 184 -2.79 -9.31 -20.69
N VAL A 185 -3.65 -9.52 -21.69
CA VAL A 185 -5.05 -9.08 -21.64
C VAL A 185 -5.99 -10.27 -21.47
N GLY A 186 -6.69 -10.31 -20.35
CA GLY A 186 -7.70 -11.32 -20.01
C GLY A 186 -7.16 -12.45 -19.12
N PRO A 187 -8.06 -13.14 -18.39
CA PRO A 187 -7.67 -14.21 -17.46
C PRO A 187 -6.98 -15.39 -18.16
N ASP A 188 -7.33 -15.63 -19.42
CA ASP A 188 -6.75 -16.67 -20.27
C ASP A 188 -5.67 -16.14 -21.21
N VAL A 189 -5.21 -14.90 -20.99
CA VAL A 189 -4.14 -14.26 -21.79
C VAL A 189 -4.51 -14.24 -23.28
N ASN A 190 -5.67 -13.67 -23.59
CA ASN A 190 -6.22 -13.63 -24.94
C ASN A 190 -5.35 -12.80 -25.91
N LYS A 191 -4.66 -11.80 -25.39
CA LYS A 191 -3.72 -10.97 -26.14
C LYS A 191 -2.45 -10.77 -25.31
N THR A 192 -1.32 -10.80 -26.01
CA THR A 192 0.01 -10.58 -25.45
C THR A 192 0.74 -9.55 -26.27
N PHE A 193 1.30 -8.54 -25.61
CA PHE A 193 2.20 -7.57 -26.21
C PHE A 193 3.51 -7.54 -25.42
N SER A 194 4.61 -7.21 -26.09
CA SER A 194 5.89 -7.02 -25.42
C SER A 194 6.73 -5.96 -26.12
N GLN A 195 7.51 -5.23 -25.34
CA GLN A 195 8.43 -4.24 -25.84
C GLN A 195 9.69 -4.21 -24.98
N ALA A 196 10.85 -4.36 -25.64
CA ALA A 196 12.14 -4.19 -24.99
C ALA A 196 12.47 -2.70 -24.91
N LEU A 197 12.88 -2.24 -23.73
CA LEU A 197 13.18 -0.85 -23.45
C LEU A 197 14.61 -0.73 -22.92
N THR A 198 15.32 0.27 -23.41
CA THR A 198 16.63 0.68 -22.93
C THR A 198 16.48 2.04 -22.26
N ILE A 199 16.76 2.11 -20.97
CA ILE A 199 16.55 3.30 -20.13
C ILE A 199 17.77 3.55 -19.23
N PRO A 200 18.01 4.79 -18.78
CA PRO A 200 18.96 5.04 -17.70
C PRO A 200 18.58 4.23 -16.45
N GLN A 201 19.58 3.69 -15.76
CA GLN A 201 19.40 3.06 -14.46
C GLN A 201 18.72 4.04 -13.48
N ASN A 202 17.90 3.52 -12.57
CA ASN A 202 17.09 4.30 -11.63
C ASN A 202 15.98 5.15 -12.27
N THR A 203 15.59 4.86 -13.52
CA THR A 203 14.35 5.40 -14.10
C THR A 203 13.15 4.62 -13.54
N SER A 204 12.12 5.33 -13.08
CA SER A 204 10.88 4.71 -12.59
C SER A 204 10.17 3.94 -13.71
N LEU A 205 9.41 2.90 -13.34
CA LEU A 205 8.59 2.17 -14.29
C LEU A 205 7.53 3.09 -14.93
N PHE A 206 6.99 4.06 -14.19
CA PHE A 206 6.06 5.05 -14.74
C PHE A 206 6.67 5.85 -15.90
N ASP A 207 7.90 6.33 -15.76
CA ASP A 207 8.58 7.05 -16.84
C ASP A 207 8.99 6.12 -17.98
N ALA A 208 9.39 4.88 -17.67
CA ALA A 208 9.66 3.87 -18.68
C ALA A 208 8.39 3.51 -19.49
N MET A 209 7.22 3.50 -18.86
CA MET A 209 5.93 3.30 -19.54
C MET A 209 5.60 4.47 -20.47
N LYS A 210 5.95 5.71 -20.14
CA LYS A 210 5.76 6.85 -21.07
C LYS A 210 6.60 6.65 -22.33
N LEU A 211 7.85 6.24 -22.18
CA LEU A 211 8.72 5.88 -23.31
C LEU A 211 8.16 4.71 -24.13
N ALA A 212 7.49 3.75 -23.48
CA ALA A 212 6.85 2.65 -24.16
C ALA A 212 5.65 3.12 -25.02
N ALA A 213 4.80 3.97 -24.44
CA ALA A 213 3.63 4.55 -25.09
C ALA A 213 3.99 5.42 -26.31
N GLU A 214 5.11 6.14 -26.27
CA GLU A 214 5.60 6.92 -27.42
C GLU A 214 6.00 6.05 -28.62
N ARG A 215 6.44 4.81 -28.35
CA ARG A 215 6.94 3.87 -29.38
C ARG A 215 5.83 2.98 -29.95
N ASP A 216 4.87 2.59 -29.13
CA ASP A 216 3.77 1.73 -29.53
C ASP A 216 2.48 2.08 -28.78
N SER A 217 1.43 2.39 -29.54
CA SER A 217 0.09 2.68 -29.05
C SER A 217 -0.53 1.55 -28.19
N ASN A 218 -0.09 0.30 -28.33
CA ASN A 218 -0.54 -0.79 -27.46
C ASN A 218 -0.13 -0.56 -25.99
N PHE A 219 0.90 0.26 -25.75
CA PHE A 219 1.41 0.62 -24.42
C PHE A 219 0.91 1.99 -23.95
N GLU A 220 0.08 2.69 -24.74
CA GLU A 220 -0.57 3.92 -24.29
C GLU A 220 -1.39 3.63 -23.03
N PHE A 221 -1.24 4.46 -22.01
CA PHE A 221 -1.87 4.23 -20.72
C PHE A 221 -2.47 5.49 -20.13
N SER A 222 -3.37 5.31 -19.17
CA SER A 222 -3.92 6.40 -18.38
C SER A 222 -3.81 6.07 -16.90
N ALA A 223 -3.44 7.09 -16.13
CA ALA A 223 -3.24 6.98 -14.70
C ALA A 223 -3.99 8.08 -13.95
N THR A 224 -4.45 7.76 -12.75
CA THR A 224 -4.95 8.74 -11.79
C THR A 224 -3.85 9.01 -10.77
N VAL A 225 -3.65 10.28 -10.39
CA VAL A 225 -2.72 10.66 -9.31
C VAL A 225 -3.38 10.41 -7.97
N TRP A 226 -2.74 9.60 -7.12
CA TRP A 226 -3.12 9.32 -5.75
C TRP A 226 -2.02 9.82 -4.81
N PRO A 227 -2.31 10.00 -3.50
CA PRO A 227 -1.28 10.43 -2.53
C PRO A 227 -0.06 9.51 -2.46
N ASN A 228 -0.21 8.24 -2.83
CA ASN A 228 0.82 7.20 -2.84
C ASN A 228 1.40 6.93 -4.25
N GLY A 229 1.18 7.82 -5.22
CA GLY A 229 1.70 7.69 -6.59
C GLY A 229 0.61 7.56 -7.66
N HIS A 230 1.01 7.12 -8.85
CA HIS A 230 0.16 6.97 -10.01
C HIS A 230 -0.51 5.60 -10.04
N TYR A 231 -1.84 5.60 -10.03
CA TYR A 231 -2.63 4.40 -10.21
C TYR A 231 -2.96 4.19 -11.69
N ILE A 232 -2.39 3.14 -12.29
CA ILE A 232 -2.65 2.78 -13.69
C ILE A 232 -3.99 2.04 -13.80
N HIS A 233 -4.99 2.69 -14.39
CA HIS A 233 -6.32 2.11 -14.57
C HIS A 233 -6.61 1.72 -16.03
N THR A 234 -5.74 2.07 -16.99
CA THR A 234 -5.96 1.79 -18.41
C THR A 234 -4.64 1.61 -19.13
N ILE A 235 -4.52 0.56 -19.93
CA ILE A 235 -3.38 0.31 -20.83
C ILE A 235 -3.92 -0.23 -22.15
N GLY A 236 -3.41 0.26 -23.29
CA GLY A 236 -3.83 -0.15 -24.63
C GLY A 236 -5.33 0.01 -24.88
N GLY A 237 -5.95 1.04 -24.29
CA GLY A 237 -7.40 1.28 -24.35
C GLY A 237 -8.28 0.35 -23.50
N VAL A 238 -7.70 -0.61 -22.76
CA VAL A 238 -8.45 -1.51 -21.87
C VAL A 238 -8.50 -0.93 -20.46
N HIS A 239 -9.68 -0.43 -20.08
CA HIS A 239 -9.95 0.13 -18.76
C HIS A 239 -10.27 -0.96 -17.73
N GLU A 240 -9.89 -0.72 -16.47
CA GLU A 240 -10.33 -1.53 -15.34
C GLU A 240 -11.86 -1.61 -15.23
N GLN A 241 -12.37 -2.71 -14.67
CA GLN A 241 -13.80 -2.88 -14.42
C GLN A 241 -14.02 -3.26 -12.97
N LYS A 242 -14.47 -2.29 -12.18
CA LYS A 242 -14.84 -2.50 -10.78
C LYS A 242 -15.97 -3.53 -10.65
N VAL A 243 -16.96 -3.48 -11.56
CA VAL A 243 -18.00 -4.50 -11.67
C VAL A 243 -17.43 -5.69 -12.43
N GLY A 244 -17.26 -6.82 -11.75
CA GLY A 244 -16.59 -8.00 -12.28
C GLY A 244 -15.13 -8.17 -11.82
N TYR A 245 -14.60 -7.18 -11.09
CA TYR A 245 -13.29 -7.20 -10.43
C TYR A 245 -12.11 -7.42 -11.39
N MET A 246 -12.14 -6.79 -12.57
CA MET A 246 -11.06 -6.88 -13.56
C MET A 246 -10.10 -5.70 -13.42
N PHE A 247 -8.85 -5.98 -13.08
CA PHE A 247 -7.83 -4.97 -12.83
C PHE A 247 -6.53 -5.30 -13.54
N TRP A 248 -5.69 -4.28 -13.71
CA TRP A 248 -4.30 -4.43 -14.15
C TRP A 248 -3.41 -4.74 -12.96
N LEU A 249 -2.79 -5.92 -12.97
CA LEU A 249 -1.87 -6.36 -11.93
C LEU A 249 -0.44 -6.30 -12.42
N LEU A 250 0.44 -5.74 -11.60
CA LEU A 250 1.86 -5.57 -11.91
C LEU A 250 2.67 -6.71 -11.30
N TYR A 251 3.46 -7.40 -12.12
CA TYR A 251 4.34 -8.49 -11.74
C TYR A 251 5.78 -8.20 -12.12
N ARG A 252 6.71 -8.64 -11.26
CA ARG A 252 8.17 -8.57 -11.48
C ARG A 252 8.72 -9.99 -11.67
N LEU A 253 9.31 -10.27 -12.82
CA LEU A 253 9.68 -11.62 -13.23
C LEU A 253 11.16 -11.70 -13.62
N LYS A 254 11.84 -12.76 -13.17
CA LYS A 254 13.24 -13.06 -13.54
C LYS A 254 13.41 -13.68 -14.92
N ALA A 255 12.31 -14.11 -15.54
CA ALA A 255 12.29 -14.74 -16.85
C ALA A 255 11.03 -14.32 -17.61
N SER A 256 11.04 -14.47 -18.93
CA SER A 256 9.92 -14.13 -19.79
C SER A 256 8.65 -14.86 -19.33
N PRO A 257 7.49 -14.16 -19.24
CA PRO A 257 6.25 -14.76 -18.78
C PRO A 257 5.77 -15.85 -19.75
N ASN A 258 5.33 -16.99 -19.21
CA ASN A 258 4.84 -18.13 -19.98
C ASN A 258 3.37 -18.42 -19.64
N VAL A 259 2.52 -18.49 -20.66
CA VAL A 259 1.07 -18.69 -20.52
C VAL A 259 0.73 -20.05 -19.87
N GLU A 260 1.57 -21.06 -20.05
CA GLU A 260 1.40 -22.39 -19.43
C GLU A 260 1.73 -22.38 -17.93
N THR A 261 2.67 -21.51 -17.52
CA THR A 261 3.11 -21.35 -16.14
C THR A 261 2.90 -19.91 -15.69
N LYS A 262 1.62 -19.55 -15.49
CA LYS A 262 1.20 -18.20 -15.10
C LYS A 262 1.88 -17.75 -13.79
N PRO A 263 2.27 -16.47 -13.66
CA PRO A 263 2.87 -15.93 -12.45
C PRO A 263 2.00 -16.13 -11.21
N VAL A 264 2.65 -16.39 -10.07
CA VAL A 264 1.99 -16.55 -8.77
C VAL A 264 1.96 -15.24 -7.99
N ASN A 265 1.12 -15.14 -6.96
CA ASN A 265 0.93 -13.90 -6.20
C ASN A 265 2.20 -13.40 -5.49
N THR A 266 3.17 -14.26 -5.19
CA THR A 266 4.47 -13.84 -4.61
C THR A 266 5.34 -13.04 -5.58
N GLN A 267 4.98 -13.01 -6.87
CA GLN A 267 5.64 -12.23 -7.91
C GLN A 267 4.92 -10.92 -8.23
N LEU A 268 3.81 -10.63 -7.54
CA LEU A 268 3.16 -9.31 -7.62
C LEU A 268 4.10 -8.26 -7.05
N SER A 269 4.12 -7.09 -7.70
CA SER A 269 4.84 -5.94 -7.15
C SER A 269 4.21 -5.51 -5.83
N ALA A 270 5.06 -5.30 -4.82
CA ALA A 270 4.64 -4.76 -3.54
C ALA A 270 4.35 -3.25 -3.60
N THR A 271 4.94 -2.56 -4.58
CA THR A 271 4.84 -1.11 -4.76
C THR A 271 4.25 -0.73 -6.11
N GLY A 272 3.80 0.53 -6.22
CA GLY A 272 3.26 1.12 -7.44
C GLY A 272 4.33 1.44 -8.49
N VAL A 273 3.88 1.85 -9.68
CA VAL A 273 4.75 2.10 -10.86
C VAL A 273 5.79 3.20 -10.67
N ASP A 274 5.58 4.13 -9.74
CA ASP A 274 6.57 5.18 -9.43
C ASP A 274 7.75 4.65 -8.60
N ASP A 275 7.51 3.61 -7.82
CA ASP A 275 8.48 3.04 -6.86
C ASP A 275 9.04 1.69 -7.36
N VAL A 276 8.77 1.32 -8.62
CA VAL A 276 9.38 0.18 -9.28
C VAL A 276 10.48 0.69 -10.20
N PHE A 277 11.70 0.23 -9.98
CA PHE A 277 12.88 0.53 -10.79
C PHE A 277 13.31 -0.76 -11.49
N PRO A 278 13.09 -0.90 -12.82
CA PRO A 278 13.49 -2.10 -13.54
C PRO A 278 14.99 -2.38 -13.42
N GLU A 279 15.37 -3.65 -13.39
CA GLU A 279 16.77 -4.11 -13.38
C GLU A 279 17.19 -4.67 -14.76
N GLU A 280 18.50 -4.81 -15.00
CA GLU A 280 19.04 -5.38 -16.25
C GLU A 280 18.50 -6.80 -16.47
N GLY A 281 17.91 -7.02 -17.65
CA GLY A 281 17.32 -8.30 -18.04
C GLY A 281 15.98 -8.61 -17.37
N GLU A 282 15.43 -7.70 -16.56
CA GLU A 282 14.16 -7.95 -15.86
C GLU A 282 12.97 -7.98 -16.83
N HIS A 283 11.95 -8.78 -16.49
CA HIS A 283 10.67 -8.79 -17.18
C HIS A 283 9.57 -8.23 -16.27
N ILE A 284 9.00 -7.10 -16.69
CA ILE A 284 7.88 -6.47 -16.02
C ILE A 284 6.60 -6.86 -16.77
N LEU A 285 5.59 -7.34 -16.07
CA LEU A 285 4.32 -7.77 -16.67
C LEU A 285 3.14 -7.01 -16.05
N PHE A 286 2.36 -6.36 -16.89
CA PHE A 286 0.98 -5.98 -16.55
C PHE A 286 0.02 -7.05 -17.06
N TRP A 287 -0.79 -7.60 -16.15
CA TRP A 287 -1.77 -8.61 -16.48
C TRP A 287 -3.17 -8.15 -16.09
N TYR A 288 -4.02 -7.94 -17.10
CA TYR A 288 -5.43 -7.63 -16.94
C TYR A 288 -6.22 -8.90 -16.64
N LYS A 289 -6.58 -9.11 -15.37
CA LYS A 289 -7.34 -10.28 -14.95
C LYS A 289 -8.27 -9.99 -13.78
N LYS A 290 -9.08 -10.98 -13.45
CA LYS A 290 -9.94 -10.95 -12.28
C LYS A 290 -9.11 -11.10 -10.99
N ILE A 291 -9.47 -10.32 -9.97
CA ILE A 291 -9.08 -10.54 -8.57
C ILE A 291 -10.17 -11.26 -7.79
#